data_AF-A0A8C1EZY5-F1
#
_entry.id   AF-A0A8C1EZY5-F1
#
_cell.length_a   1.000
_cell.length_b   1.000
_cell.length_c   1.000
_cell.angle_alpha   90.00
_cell.angle_beta   90.00
_cell.angle_gamma   90.00
#
_symmetry.space_group_name_H-M   'P 1'
#
loop_
_entity.id
_entity.type
_entity.pdbx_description
1 polymer ?
#
loop_
_entity_poly.entity_id
_entity_poly.type
_entity_poly.pdbx_seq_one_letter_code
_entity_poly.pdbx_strand_id
1 'polypeptide(L)'
;MTASTANYLWSMYDVLGQGTTASIYKARNKKTSEVVAVKVFNLASYNRPYEVQTREFEVLQRLNHVNIVKLFAVEELHMNPKQKVLVMEFCSGGSLLNLLEDPENAFGLPESEFLIVLQCVVQGMNHLRENGVVHRDIKPGNIMRQVGEDGRSVFKLTDFGAARELEDDEKFVSIYGTEEYLHPDMYECALLNKPQLKAYGVSVDLWSIGVTFYHAATGSLPFIPYGGPRRNKEIMYKITTEKPEGAIAGMQEVEDGPIEWSYQLPHCCQLSEGLKTRLVPVLASILEANQEKCWGFVQFFAATTDILHCITVHIFSLQQATAHNIYTPFHNTVSVFFEDVQAQTGIEPAAQQYLFQGHPLILEPSMKVENLPPTTPDHPIILISRKPEKLVAHPYREPSHCVLLFLFLLKIIVGVIHQYLQIARSLQKFRELILQGFYSYM
;
A
#
# COMPACT_ATOMS: atom_id res chain seq x y z
N MET A 1 9.83 32.12 16.50
CA MET A 1 10.44 32.72 15.30
C MET A 1 9.49 32.43 14.13
N THR A 2 9.13 33.45 13.35
CA THR A 2 8.13 33.34 12.26
C THR A 2 8.78 33.64 10.92
N ALA A 3 8.36 32.93 9.88
CA ALA A 3 8.76 33.18 8.50
C ALA A 3 7.52 33.46 7.63
N SER A 4 7.72 34.20 6.54
CA SER A 4 6.61 34.59 5.68
C SER A 4 7.04 34.87 4.24
N THR A 5 6.09 34.73 3.33
CA THR A 5 6.15 35.22 1.94
C THR A 5 5.14 36.34 1.75
N ALA A 6 4.94 36.82 0.51
CA ALA A 6 3.94 37.84 0.20
C ALA A 6 2.57 37.49 0.84
N ASN A 7 2.06 36.29 0.59
CA ASN A 7 0.70 35.91 0.99
C ASN A 7 0.62 34.89 2.14
N TYR A 8 1.72 34.27 2.58
CA TYR A 8 1.69 33.20 3.57
C TYR A 8 2.59 33.45 4.78
N LEU A 9 2.22 32.89 5.93
CA LEU A 9 2.91 33.02 7.22
C LEU A 9 2.96 31.66 7.92
N TRP A 10 4.08 31.33 8.55
CA TRP A 10 4.22 30.14 9.40
C TRP A 10 5.17 30.37 10.58
N SER A 11 5.02 29.53 11.60
CA SER A 11 6.00 29.40 12.69
C SER A 11 7.11 28.44 12.27
N MET A 12 8.36 28.77 12.61
CA MET A 12 9.49 27.85 12.39
C MET A 12 9.42 26.60 13.29
N TYR A 13 8.50 26.57 14.26
CA TYR A 13 8.23 25.41 15.11
C TYR A 13 7.14 24.47 14.53
N ASP A 14 6.34 24.93 13.56
CA ASP A 14 5.26 24.15 12.96
C ASP A 14 5.79 23.28 11.81
N VAL A 15 6.82 22.48 12.09
CA VAL A 15 7.46 21.59 11.11
C VAL A 15 6.56 20.38 10.88
N LEU A 16 6.23 20.12 9.62
CA LEU A 16 5.49 18.94 9.16
C LEU A 16 6.43 17.82 8.71
N GLY A 17 7.58 18.18 8.16
CA GLY A 17 8.58 17.22 7.70
C GLY A 17 9.91 17.90 7.41
N GLN A 18 11.00 17.15 7.55
CA GLN A 18 12.35 17.65 7.29
C GLN A 18 13.10 16.63 6.46
N GLY A 19 13.56 17.07 5.28
CA GLY A 19 14.38 16.27 4.38
C GLY A 19 15.75 16.90 4.15
N THR A 20 16.58 16.20 3.40
CA THR A 20 17.94 16.66 3.04
C THR A 20 17.90 17.98 2.25
N THR A 21 16.90 18.14 1.38
CA THR A 21 16.82 19.25 0.42
C THR A 21 15.92 20.39 0.87
N ALA A 22 14.96 20.13 1.75
CA ALA A 22 13.95 21.09 2.16
C ALA A 22 13.32 20.74 3.52
N SER A 23 12.72 21.75 4.14
CA SER A 23 11.83 21.60 5.30
C SER A 23 10.41 21.99 4.90
N ILE A 24 9.42 21.28 5.42
CA ILE A 24 8.00 21.51 5.17
C ILE A 24 7.37 22.06 6.44
N TYR A 25 6.64 23.16 6.32
CA TYR A 25 5.98 23.83 7.44
C TYR A 25 4.48 23.92 7.23
N LYS A 26 3.72 23.88 8.34
CA LYS A 26 2.31 24.25 8.34
C LYS A 26 2.22 25.77 8.32
N ALA A 27 1.53 26.30 7.32
CA ALA A 27 1.38 27.74 7.12
C ALA A 27 -0.09 28.11 7.00
N ARG A 28 -0.34 29.42 7.00
CA ARG A 28 -1.65 30.00 6.72
C ARG A 28 -1.56 31.08 5.67
N ASN A 29 -2.57 31.14 4.80
CA ASN A 29 -2.78 32.29 3.93
C ASN A 29 -3.17 33.51 4.78
N LYS A 30 -2.48 34.64 4.60
CA LYS A 30 -2.67 35.87 5.38
C LYS A 30 -4.04 36.51 5.18
N LYS A 31 -4.70 36.28 4.04
CA LYS A 31 -6.00 36.86 3.70
C LYS A 31 -7.14 35.90 4.04
N THR A 32 -7.04 34.65 3.61
CA THR A 32 -8.14 33.67 3.75
C THR A 32 -8.05 32.85 5.03
N SER A 33 -6.93 32.87 5.75
CA SER A 33 -6.62 32.00 6.90
C SER A 33 -6.61 30.49 6.59
N GLU A 34 -6.73 30.12 5.31
CA GLU A 34 -6.63 28.76 4.81
C GLU A 34 -5.29 28.13 5.20
N VAL A 35 -5.33 26.88 5.67
CA VAL A 35 -4.14 26.13 6.08
C VAL A 35 -3.49 25.50 4.86
N VAL A 36 -2.18 25.68 4.71
CA VAL A 36 -1.39 25.16 3.59
C VAL A 36 -0.08 24.55 4.10
N ALA A 37 0.58 23.74 3.26
CA ALA A 37 1.93 23.28 3.49
C ALA A 37 2.92 24.13 2.69
N VAL A 38 4.01 24.58 3.30
CA VAL A 38 5.05 25.36 2.62
C VAL A 38 6.36 24.60 2.66
N LYS A 39 6.87 24.23 1.48
CA LYS A 39 8.20 23.61 1.30
C LYS A 39 9.24 24.71 1.11
N VAL A 40 10.17 24.79 2.04
CA VAL A 40 11.27 25.75 2.05
C VAL A 40 12.56 25.00 1.74
N PHE A 41 13.18 25.29 0.60
CA PHE A 41 14.43 24.64 0.20
C PHE A 41 15.60 25.12 1.06
N ASN A 42 16.47 24.19 1.48
CA ASN A 42 17.68 24.49 2.23
C ASN A 42 18.69 25.27 1.37
N LEU A 43 19.60 26.03 1.98
CA LEU A 43 20.63 26.78 1.25
C LEU A 43 21.51 25.87 0.37
N ALA A 44 21.83 24.66 0.84
CA ALA A 44 22.59 23.67 0.08
C ALA A 44 21.88 23.23 -1.22
N SER A 45 20.54 23.33 -1.30
CA SER A 45 19.79 23.02 -2.52
C SER A 45 20.10 23.99 -3.66
N TYR A 46 20.49 25.23 -3.36
CA TYR A 46 20.85 26.24 -4.36
C TYR A 46 22.24 26.04 -4.97
N ASN A 47 23.04 25.13 -4.41
CA ASN A 47 24.33 24.72 -5.01
C ASN A 47 24.14 23.70 -6.15
N ARG A 48 22.93 23.16 -6.33
CA ARG A 48 22.62 22.22 -7.42
C ARG A 48 22.49 22.97 -8.76
N PRO A 49 22.64 22.30 -9.92
CA PRO A 49 22.35 22.93 -11.21
C PRO A 49 20.94 23.51 -11.27
N TYR A 50 20.75 24.66 -11.93
CA TYR A 50 19.47 25.38 -11.98
C TYR A 50 18.31 24.49 -12.46
N GLU A 51 18.54 23.68 -13.49
CA GLU A 51 17.57 22.70 -14.03
C GLU A 51 17.11 21.69 -12.98
N VAL A 52 17.98 21.31 -12.02
CA VAL A 52 17.61 20.40 -10.92
C VAL A 52 16.79 21.14 -9.86
N GLN A 53 17.02 22.45 -9.68
CA GLN A 53 16.27 23.26 -8.73
C GLN A 53 14.84 23.54 -9.21
N THR A 54 14.64 23.77 -10.52
CA THR A 54 13.31 24.10 -11.07
C THR A 54 12.47 22.88 -11.42
N ARG A 55 13.07 21.70 -11.52
CA ARG A 55 12.39 20.46 -11.95
C ARG A 55 11.12 20.15 -11.15
N GLU A 56 11.21 20.16 -9.83
CA GLU A 56 10.05 19.82 -8.97
C GLU A 56 8.87 20.78 -9.23
N PHE A 57 9.17 22.05 -9.44
CA PHE A 57 8.18 23.06 -9.78
C PHE A 57 7.57 22.82 -11.17
N GLU A 58 8.39 22.62 -12.19
CA GLU A 58 7.95 22.39 -13.58
C GLU A 58 7.10 21.12 -13.72
N VAL A 59 7.42 20.08 -12.95
CA VAL A 59 6.60 18.85 -12.87
C VAL A 59 5.27 19.17 -12.19
N LEU A 60 5.30 19.74 -10.98
CA LEU A 60 4.08 20.03 -10.21
C LEU A 60 3.12 20.99 -10.92
N GLN A 61 3.62 21.92 -11.74
CA GLN A 61 2.77 22.82 -12.52
C GLN A 61 1.91 22.11 -13.57
N ARG A 62 2.36 20.97 -14.09
CA ARG A 62 1.65 20.18 -15.10
C ARG A 62 0.67 19.17 -14.48
N LEU A 63 0.83 18.85 -13.20
CA LEU A 63 0.05 17.84 -12.53
C LEU A 63 -1.17 18.46 -11.82
N ASN A 64 -2.37 18.01 -12.20
CA ASN A 64 -3.60 18.38 -11.53
C ASN A 64 -4.54 17.17 -11.45
N HIS A 65 -4.55 16.50 -10.31
CA HIS A 65 -5.34 15.30 -10.08
C HIS A 65 -5.63 15.11 -8.59
N VAL A 66 -6.74 14.44 -8.25
CA VAL A 66 -7.18 14.28 -6.85
C VAL A 66 -6.15 13.53 -6.00
N ASN A 67 -5.40 12.59 -6.60
CA ASN A 67 -4.35 11.80 -5.96
C ASN A 67 -2.93 12.38 -6.12
N ILE A 68 -2.81 13.66 -6.45
CA ILE A 68 -1.53 14.39 -6.44
C ILE A 68 -1.71 15.59 -5.51
N VAL A 69 -0.74 15.86 -4.63
CA VAL A 69 -0.78 17.04 -3.76
C VAL A 69 -0.75 18.30 -4.63
N LYS A 70 -1.76 19.15 -4.49
CA LYS A 70 -1.90 20.33 -5.34
C LYS A 70 -0.86 21.39 -5.01
N LEU A 71 -0.17 21.90 -6.02
CA LEU A 71 0.63 23.12 -5.94
C LEU A 71 -0.30 24.34 -6.09
N PHE A 72 -0.34 25.22 -5.09
CA PHE A 72 -1.11 26.46 -5.13
C PHE A 72 -0.32 27.61 -5.73
N ALA A 73 0.93 27.80 -5.29
CA ALA A 73 1.75 28.92 -5.70
C ALA A 73 3.24 28.64 -5.48
N VAL A 74 4.07 29.41 -6.16
CA VAL A 74 5.49 29.56 -5.85
C VAL A 74 5.73 31.01 -5.47
N GLU A 75 6.28 31.22 -4.27
CA GLU A 75 6.54 32.55 -3.74
C GLU A 75 7.99 32.67 -3.26
N GLU A 76 8.41 33.89 -2.98
CA GLU A 76 9.73 34.20 -2.45
C GLU A 76 9.65 34.50 -0.95
N LEU A 77 10.68 34.08 -0.21
CA LEU A 77 10.78 34.34 1.22
C LEU A 77 11.09 35.82 1.46
N HIS A 78 10.36 36.50 2.35
CA HIS A 78 10.62 37.92 2.67
C HIS A 78 12.04 38.17 3.20
N MET A 79 12.56 37.25 4.02
CA MET A 79 13.89 37.39 4.61
C MET A 79 15.03 37.15 3.61
N ASN A 80 14.74 36.48 2.50
CA ASN A 80 15.70 36.21 1.43
C ASN A 80 14.95 36.01 0.10
N PRO A 81 14.72 37.08 -0.68
CA PRO A 81 13.93 37.00 -1.91
C PRO A 81 14.47 36.02 -2.96
N LYS A 82 15.77 35.68 -2.90
CA LYS A 82 16.36 34.67 -3.80
C LYS A 82 15.89 33.24 -3.48
N GLN A 83 15.29 33.02 -2.32
CA GLN A 83 14.83 31.72 -1.86
C GLN A 83 13.35 31.53 -2.18
N LYS A 84 13.09 30.65 -3.16
CA LYS A 84 11.73 30.24 -3.52
C LYS A 84 11.17 29.23 -2.53
N VAL A 85 9.85 29.23 -2.37
CA VAL A 85 9.10 28.24 -1.60
C VAL A 85 7.95 27.71 -2.43
N LEU A 86 7.60 26.44 -2.24
CA LEU A 86 6.41 25.85 -2.83
C LEU A 86 5.27 25.90 -1.82
N VAL A 87 4.15 26.50 -2.20
CA VAL A 87 2.93 26.51 -1.40
C VAL A 87 1.99 25.44 -1.93
N MET A 88 1.65 24.49 -1.10
CA MET A 88 0.97 23.25 -1.47
C MET A 88 -0.24 22.98 -0.58
N GLU A 89 -1.11 22.10 -1.04
CA GLU A 89 -2.21 21.53 -0.26
C GLU A 89 -1.70 20.91 1.06
N PHE A 90 -2.34 21.28 2.17
CA PHE A 90 -2.09 20.66 3.46
C PHE A 90 -2.97 19.42 3.63
N CYS A 91 -2.33 18.25 3.77
CA CYS A 91 -3.02 16.99 4.04
C CYS A 91 -3.15 16.75 5.55
N SER A 92 -4.36 16.74 6.08
CA SER A 92 -4.61 16.70 7.53
C SER A 92 -4.29 15.37 8.20
N GLY A 93 -4.28 14.27 7.46
CA GLY A 93 -4.07 12.91 7.96
C GLY A 93 -2.60 12.47 8.02
N GLY A 94 -1.65 13.37 7.77
CA GLY A 94 -0.23 13.02 7.72
C GLY A 94 0.13 12.21 6.47
N SER A 95 1.20 11.41 6.56
CA SER A 95 1.61 10.48 5.51
C SER A 95 1.09 9.06 5.77
N LEU A 96 1.08 8.21 4.75
CA LEU A 96 0.84 6.77 4.89
C LEU A 96 1.85 6.14 5.84
N LEU A 97 3.10 6.64 5.89
CA LEU A 97 4.07 6.19 6.88
C LEU A 97 3.56 6.42 8.31
N ASN A 98 2.99 7.60 8.59
CA ASN A 98 2.45 7.89 9.93
C ASN A 98 1.28 6.96 10.28
N LEU A 99 0.46 6.60 9.28
CA LEU A 99 -0.61 5.62 9.47
C LEU A 99 -0.05 4.22 9.78
N LEU A 100 1.01 3.79 9.10
CA LEU A 100 1.69 2.51 9.36
C LEU A 100 2.50 2.51 10.66
N GLU A 101 2.88 3.68 11.16
CA GLU A 101 3.52 3.85 12.47
C GLU A 101 2.55 3.68 13.64
N ASP A 102 1.25 3.80 13.40
CA ASP A 102 0.22 3.50 14.39
C ASP A 102 0.33 2.03 14.84
N PRO A 103 0.39 1.74 16.15
CA PRO A 103 0.39 0.37 16.66
C PRO A 103 -0.76 -0.51 16.15
N GLU A 104 -1.93 0.06 15.85
CA GLU A 104 -3.07 -0.71 15.30
C GLU A 104 -2.75 -1.32 13.93
N ASN A 105 -1.83 -0.71 13.18
CA ASN A 105 -1.42 -1.12 11.84
C ASN A 105 -0.08 -1.86 11.83
N ALA A 106 0.40 -2.33 13.00
CA ALA A 106 1.68 -3.05 13.11
C ALA A 106 1.73 -4.33 12.27
N PHE A 107 0.57 -4.93 11.96
CA PHE A 107 0.42 -6.12 11.11
C PHE A 107 -0.26 -5.81 9.76
N GLY A 108 -0.17 -4.55 9.32
CA GLY A 108 -0.77 -4.06 8.07
C GLY A 108 -2.06 -3.28 8.30
N LEU A 109 -2.54 -2.65 7.24
CA LEU A 109 -3.78 -1.89 7.25
C LEU A 109 -5.01 -2.80 7.24
N PRO A 110 -6.15 -2.33 7.78
CA PRO A 110 -7.45 -2.91 7.50
C PRO A 110 -7.70 -2.99 5.99
N GLU A 111 -8.36 -4.06 5.54
CA GLU A 111 -8.60 -4.35 4.11
C GLU A 111 -9.27 -3.18 3.36
N SER A 112 -10.24 -2.51 3.98
CA SER A 112 -10.92 -1.35 3.40
C SER A 112 -9.97 -0.17 3.17
N GLU A 113 -9.08 0.12 4.12
CA GLU A 113 -8.11 1.20 4.01
C GLU A 113 -7.02 0.84 2.98
N PHE A 114 -6.58 -0.43 2.95
CA PHE A 114 -5.63 -0.92 1.95
C PHE A 114 -6.17 -0.75 0.52
N LEU A 115 -7.44 -1.08 0.26
CA LEU A 115 -8.06 -0.88 -1.05
C LEU A 115 -8.12 0.60 -1.46
N ILE A 116 -8.35 1.51 -0.50
CA ILE A 116 -8.31 2.97 -0.77
C ILE A 116 -6.88 3.40 -1.12
N VAL A 117 -5.86 2.90 -0.42
CA VAL A 117 -4.44 3.14 -0.77
C VAL A 117 -4.15 2.64 -2.17
N LEU A 118 -4.52 1.38 -2.47
CA LEU A 118 -4.33 0.77 -3.79
C LEU A 118 -4.96 1.64 -4.89
N GLN A 119 -6.24 2.00 -4.74
CA GLN A 119 -6.96 2.83 -5.69
C GLN A 119 -6.29 4.19 -5.91
N CYS A 120 -6.01 4.91 -4.83
CA CYS A 120 -5.47 6.27 -4.91
C CYS A 120 -4.06 6.29 -5.51
N VAL A 121 -3.19 5.34 -5.12
CA VAL A 121 -1.82 5.24 -5.63
C VAL A 121 -1.83 4.86 -7.11
N VAL A 122 -2.67 3.89 -7.50
CA VAL A 122 -2.82 3.48 -8.91
C VAL A 122 -3.31 4.64 -9.78
N GLN A 123 -4.33 5.36 -9.34
CA GLN A 123 -4.87 6.51 -10.09
C GLN A 123 -3.86 7.67 -10.16
N GLY A 124 -3.16 7.96 -9.06
CA GLY A 124 -2.07 8.95 -9.04
C GLY A 124 -0.95 8.57 -10.02
N MET A 125 -0.53 7.30 -10.02
CA MET A 125 0.51 6.81 -10.91
C MET A 125 0.08 6.82 -12.38
N ASN A 126 -1.18 6.47 -12.68
CA ASN A 126 -1.70 6.57 -14.05
C ASN A 126 -1.64 8.03 -14.54
N HIS A 127 -2.05 8.99 -13.72
CA HIS A 127 -1.96 10.42 -14.04
C HIS A 127 -0.52 10.88 -14.29
N LEU A 128 0.46 10.39 -13.50
CA LEU A 128 1.87 10.68 -13.75
C LEU A 128 2.33 10.12 -15.11
N ARG A 129 1.94 8.88 -15.44
CA ARG A 129 2.31 8.25 -16.70
C ARG A 129 1.71 8.96 -17.91
N GLU A 130 0.44 9.37 -17.84
CA GLU A 130 -0.25 10.16 -18.88
C GLU A 130 0.43 11.51 -19.14
N ASN A 131 1.09 12.07 -18.13
CA ASN A 131 1.85 13.31 -18.23
C ASN A 131 3.35 13.10 -18.48
N GLY A 132 3.78 11.86 -18.74
CA GLY A 132 5.18 11.54 -19.02
C GLY A 132 6.12 11.77 -17.83
N VAL A 133 5.66 11.54 -16.59
CA VAL A 133 6.45 11.76 -15.37
C VAL A 133 6.80 10.44 -14.69
N VAL A 134 8.08 10.25 -14.32
CA VAL A 134 8.54 9.22 -13.37
C VAL A 134 8.85 9.89 -12.03
N HIS A 135 8.35 9.33 -10.93
CA HIS A 135 8.52 9.91 -9.60
C HIS A 135 9.87 9.54 -8.96
N ARG A 136 10.27 8.26 -9.01
CA ARG A 136 11.52 7.68 -8.49
C ARG A 136 11.74 7.72 -6.98
N ASP A 137 10.75 8.11 -6.18
CA ASP A 137 10.84 8.08 -4.71
C ASP A 137 9.44 7.82 -4.11
N ILE A 138 8.70 6.90 -4.71
CA ILE A 138 7.42 6.45 -4.16
C ILE A 138 7.70 5.62 -2.91
N LYS A 139 7.11 6.05 -1.79
CA LYS A 139 7.23 5.39 -0.48
C LYS A 139 6.08 5.88 0.42
N PRO A 140 5.76 5.18 1.52
CA PRO A 140 4.73 5.61 2.45
C PRO A 140 4.89 7.06 2.96
N GLY A 141 6.12 7.54 3.13
CA GLY A 141 6.38 8.92 3.56
C GLY A 141 6.03 9.99 2.53
N ASN A 142 5.96 9.63 1.24
CA ASN A 142 5.61 10.53 0.13
C ASN A 142 4.18 10.30 -0.38
N ILE A 143 3.38 9.54 0.36
CA ILE A 143 1.95 9.34 0.10
C ILE A 143 1.20 10.02 1.23
N MET A 144 0.66 11.20 0.96
CA MET A 144 -0.09 11.98 1.94
C MET A 144 -1.52 11.46 2.08
N ARG A 145 -2.09 11.58 3.27
CA ARG A 145 -3.46 11.20 3.58
C ARG A 145 -4.27 12.46 3.89
N GLN A 146 -5.30 12.70 3.09
CA GLN A 146 -6.35 13.67 3.41
C GLN A 146 -7.55 12.92 3.99
N VAL A 147 -8.08 13.39 5.12
CA VAL A 147 -9.32 12.84 5.69
C VAL A 147 -10.47 13.75 5.30
N GLY A 148 -11.46 13.21 4.61
CA GLY A 148 -12.69 13.91 4.24
C GLY A 148 -13.60 14.15 5.44
N GLU A 149 -14.59 15.04 5.28
CA GLU A 149 -15.60 15.29 6.31
C GLU A 149 -16.45 14.04 6.62
N ASP A 150 -16.58 13.14 5.64
CA ASP A 150 -17.22 11.84 5.77
C ASP A 150 -16.35 10.78 6.47
N GLY A 151 -15.15 11.16 6.92
CA GLY A 151 -14.18 10.28 7.57
C GLY A 151 -13.38 9.39 6.60
N ARG A 152 -13.66 9.45 5.29
CA ARG A 152 -12.94 8.63 4.30
C ARG A 152 -11.58 9.24 3.98
N SER A 153 -10.61 8.35 3.77
CA SER A 153 -9.26 8.73 3.36
C SER A 153 -9.19 8.97 1.85
N VAL A 154 -8.39 9.96 1.44
CA VAL A 154 -7.94 10.15 0.07
C VAL A 154 -6.43 10.28 0.11
N PHE A 155 -5.72 9.38 -0.59
CA PHE A 155 -4.26 9.40 -0.62
C PHE A 155 -3.74 10.16 -1.83
N LYS A 156 -2.61 10.86 -1.66
CA LYS A 156 -2.03 11.75 -2.66
C LYS A 156 -0.51 11.63 -2.73
N LEU A 157 0.05 11.52 -3.93
CA LEU A 157 1.50 11.54 -4.13
C LEU A 157 2.06 12.95 -3.96
N THR A 158 3.25 13.06 -3.38
CA THR A 158 3.99 14.32 -3.17
C THR A 158 5.50 14.12 -3.26
N ASP A 159 6.25 15.20 -3.14
CA ASP A 159 7.72 15.25 -3.16
C ASP A 159 8.34 14.78 -4.49
N PHE A 160 8.13 15.59 -5.53
CA PHE A 160 8.66 15.38 -6.87
C PHE A 160 10.11 15.88 -7.02
N GLY A 161 10.84 16.05 -5.91
CA GLY A 161 12.25 16.46 -5.93
C GLY A 161 13.17 15.48 -6.66
N ALA A 162 12.76 14.21 -6.75
CA ALA A 162 13.42 13.16 -7.51
C ALA A 162 12.79 12.92 -8.88
N ALA A 163 11.69 13.57 -9.25
CA ALA A 163 10.96 13.25 -10.47
C ALA A 163 11.76 13.62 -11.74
N ARG A 164 11.36 13.06 -12.89
CA ARG A 164 11.86 13.41 -14.23
C ARG A 164 10.78 13.22 -15.29
N GLU A 165 10.94 13.93 -16.40
CA GLU A 165 10.18 13.69 -17.62
C GLU A 165 10.69 12.44 -18.33
N LEU A 166 9.77 11.74 -18.99
CA LEU A 166 10.04 10.60 -19.85
C LEU A 166 10.27 11.11 -21.27
N GLU A 167 11.49 10.96 -21.78
CA GLU A 167 11.70 10.73 -23.20
C GLU A 167 11.67 9.20 -23.41
N ASP A 168 10.91 8.70 -24.39
CA ASP A 168 10.42 7.30 -24.44
C ASP A 168 11.50 6.19 -24.42
N ASP A 169 12.78 6.52 -24.60
CA ASP A 169 13.93 5.60 -24.52
C ASP A 169 15.06 6.08 -23.58
N GLU A 170 14.85 7.18 -22.85
CA GLU A 170 15.92 7.79 -22.05
C GLU A 170 16.10 7.06 -20.72
N LYS A 171 17.35 6.67 -20.47
CA LYS A 171 17.76 6.02 -19.23
C LYS A 171 18.63 6.96 -18.41
N PHE A 172 18.35 7.06 -17.12
CA PHE A 172 18.93 8.11 -16.27
C PHE A 172 20.09 7.63 -15.38
N VAL A 173 20.98 8.57 -15.00
CA VAL A 173 22.22 8.31 -14.22
C VAL A 173 22.16 8.86 -12.78
N SER A 174 21.16 9.67 -12.43
CA SER A 174 21.16 10.37 -11.14
C SER A 174 20.52 9.55 -9.99
N ILE A 175 21.23 9.43 -8.87
CA ILE A 175 20.82 8.71 -7.66
C ILE A 175 19.92 9.58 -6.77
N TYR A 176 18.67 9.14 -6.55
CA TYR A 176 17.72 9.67 -5.57
C TYR A 176 16.85 8.53 -5.05
N GLY A 177 16.43 8.57 -3.79
CA GLY A 177 15.43 7.66 -3.22
C GLY A 177 15.73 7.24 -1.79
N THR A 178 14.81 6.48 -1.19
CA THR A 178 14.93 5.96 0.19
C THR A 178 15.32 4.49 0.15
N GLU A 179 16.41 4.14 0.87
CA GLU A 179 17.14 2.87 0.73
C GLU A 179 16.24 1.63 0.70
N GLU A 180 15.18 1.60 1.51
CA GLU A 180 14.30 0.43 1.68
C GLU A 180 13.31 0.21 0.53
N TYR A 181 13.08 1.21 -0.34
CA TYR A 181 12.06 1.22 -1.41
C TYR A 181 12.67 1.30 -2.82
N LEU A 182 13.99 1.35 -2.91
CA LEU A 182 14.71 1.51 -4.17
C LEU A 182 14.75 0.21 -4.97
N HIS A 183 14.62 0.34 -6.29
CA HIS A 183 14.89 -0.76 -7.23
C HIS A 183 16.34 -1.25 -7.08
N PRO A 184 16.62 -2.57 -7.19
CA PRO A 184 17.96 -3.13 -6.95
C PRO A 184 19.06 -2.46 -7.77
N ASP A 185 18.83 -2.24 -9.07
CA ASP A 185 19.79 -1.55 -9.93
C ASP A 185 20.07 -0.09 -9.47
N MET A 186 19.07 0.60 -8.90
CA MET A 186 19.25 1.95 -8.32
C MET A 186 20.02 1.88 -7.01
N TYR A 187 19.72 0.88 -6.19
CA TYR A 187 20.39 0.62 -4.92
C TYR A 187 21.90 0.38 -5.10
N GLU A 188 22.28 -0.42 -6.10
CA GLU A 188 23.69 -0.72 -6.41
C GLU A 188 24.50 0.55 -6.68
N CYS A 189 24.00 1.42 -7.54
CA CYS A 189 24.69 2.66 -7.89
C CYS A 189 24.65 3.65 -6.73
N ALA A 190 23.52 3.75 -6.04
CA ALA A 190 23.29 4.72 -4.99
C ALA A 190 24.11 4.52 -3.73
N LEU A 191 24.27 3.26 -3.32
CA LEU A 191 24.72 2.91 -1.99
C LEU A 191 25.98 2.05 -1.98
N LEU A 192 26.30 1.38 -3.08
CA LEU A 192 27.52 0.57 -3.21
C LEU A 192 28.61 1.23 -4.07
N ASN A 193 28.38 2.46 -4.57
CA ASN A 193 29.31 3.23 -5.40
C ASN A 193 29.87 2.45 -6.60
N LYS A 194 29.12 1.48 -7.13
CA LYS A 194 29.54 0.70 -8.29
C LYS A 194 29.24 1.44 -9.60
N PRO A 195 30.06 1.27 -10.64
CA PRO A 195 29.82 1.90 -11.93
C PRO A 195 28.50 1.38 -12.52
N GLN A 196 27.69 2.30 -13.02
CA GLN A 196 26.37 2.01 -13.53
C GLN A 196 26.46 1.25 -14.86
N LEU A 197 26.13 -0.04 -14.85
CA LEU A 197 26.11 -0.90 -16.03
C LEU A 197 24.74 -0.98 -16.69
N LYS A 198 23.66 -0.69 -15.92
CA LYS A 198 22.27 -0.74 -16.38
C LYS A 198 21.57 0.58 -16.17
N ALA A 199 20.65 0.83 -17.07
CA ALA A 199 20.11 2.14 -17.33
C ALA A 199 18.61 2.08 -16.97
N TYR A 200 18.14 2.98 -16.09
CA TYR A 200 16.84 2.87 -15.42
C TYR A 200 15.68 3.26 -16.32
N GLY A 201 14.64 2.43 -16.36
CA GLY A 201 13.40 2.72 -17.07
C GLY A 201 12.25 3.07 -16.12
N VAL A 202 11.05 3.14 -16.67
CA VAL A 202 9.78 3.39 -15.95
C VAL A 202 9.48 2.37 -14.84
N SER A 203 10.06 1.17 -14.90
CA SER A 203 9.82 0.06 -13.96
C SER A 203 10.29 0.34 -12.53
N VAL A 204 11.13 1.36 -12.30
CA VAL A 204 11.60 1.72 -10.95
C VAL A 204 10.46 2.11 -10.02
N ASP A 205 9.45 2.82 -10.55
CA ASP A 205 8.27 3.21 -9.77
C ASP A 205 7.41 2.00 -9.42
N LEU A 206 7.33 0.98 -10.30
CA LEU A 206 6.60 -0.25 -10.04
C LEU A 206 7.22 -1.05 -8.87
N TRP A 207 8.55 -1.12 -8.79
CA TRP A 207 9.22 -1.73 -7.64
C TRP A 207 8.91 -0.98 -6.34
N SER A 208 9.07 0.34 -6.35
CA SER A 208 8.78 1.18 -5.18
C SER A 208 7.32 1.08 -4.73
N ILE A 209 6.38 0.99 -5.67
CA ILE A 209 4.96 0.71 -5.41
C ILE A 209 4.79 -0.69 -4.81
N GLY A 210 5.45 -1.72 -5.35
CA GLY A 210 5.38 -3.09 -4.82
C GLY A 210 5.85 -3.19 -3.37
N VAL A 211 6.99 -2.56 -3.05
CA VAL A 211 7.49 -2.50 -1.66
C VAL A 211 6.50 -1.75 -0.77
N THR A 212 5.94 -0.64 -1.27
CA THR A 212 4.95 0.17 -0.55
C THR A 212 3.67 -0.62 -0.26
N PHE A 213 3.13 -1.35 -1.23
CA PHE A 213 1.94 -2.18 -1.04
C PHE A 213 2.20 -3.37 -0.13
N TYR A 214 3.36 -4.02 -0.22
CA TYR A 214 3.73 -5.06 0.74
C TYR A 214 3.79 -4.50 2.18
N HIS A 215 4.42 -3.33 2.35
CA HIS A 215 4.50 -2.67 3.66
C HIS A 215 3.12 -2.26 4.18
N ALA A 216 2.25 -1.72 3.32
CA ALA A 216 0.88 -1.40 3.69
C ALA A 216 0.04 -2.64 4.07
N ALA A 217 0.26 -3.77 3.38
CA ALA A 217 -0.45 -5.01 3.63
C ALA A 217 0.00 -5.73 4.91
N THR A 218 1.28 -5.59 5.31
CA THR A 218 1.89 -6.42 6.36
C THR A 218 2.40 -5.64 7.56
N GLY A 219 2.55 -4.32 7.46
CA GLY A 219 3.19 -3.48 8.48
C GLY A 219 4.72 -3.66 8.55
N SER A 220 5.30 -4.48 7.66
CA SER A 220 6.73 -4.79 7.60
C SER A 220 7.28 -4.67 6.18
N LEU A 221 8.59 -4.44 6.04
CA LEU A 221 9.23 -4.42 4.73
C LEU A 221 9.35 -5.84 4.14
N PRO A 222 9.32 -6.00 2.80
CA PRO A 222 9.45 -7.31 2.16
C PRO A 222 10.86 -7.90 2.23
N PHE A 223 11.90 -7.06 2.23
CA PHE A 223 13.29 -7.50 2.16
C PHE A 223 14.04 -7.01 3.40
N ILE A 224 14.47 -7.94 4.25
CA ILE A 224 15.03 -7.64 5.56
C ILE A 224 16.31 -8.47 5.77
N PRO A 225 17.51 -7.87 5.64
CA PRO A 225 18.74 -8.54 6.03
C PRO A 225 18.88 -8.57 7.56
N TYR A 226 19.71 -9.47 8.08
CA TYR A 226 20.02 -9.50 9.50
C TYR A 226 20.64 -8.16 9.93
N GLY A 227 20.15 -7.62 11.06
CA GLY A 227 20.55 -6.29 11.55
C GLY A 227 19.88 -5.10 10.83
N GLY A 228 19.04 -5.35 9.83
CA GLY A 228 18.21 -4.36 9.16
C GLY A 228 18.83 -3.73 7.88
N PRO A 229 17.98 -3.21 6.98
CA PRO A 229 18.37 -2.85 5.61
C PRO A 229 19.47 -1.78 5.54
N ARG A 230 19.46 -0.81 6.48
CA ARG A 230 20.45 0.28 6.51
C ARG A 230 21.84 -0.15 7.00
N ARG A 231 21.90 -1.20 7.83
CA ARG A 231 23.16 -1.67 8.42
C ARG A 231 23.87 -2.65 7.50
N ASN A 232 23.12 -3.52 6.83
CA ASN A 232 23.68 -4.57 6.00
C ASN A 232 23.32 -4.38 4.53
N LYS A 233 23.98 -3.39 3.90
CA LYS A 233 23.67 -2.95 2.54
C LYS A 233 24.02 -3.99 1.48
N GLU A 234 25.07 -4.79 1.72
CA GLU A 234 25.50 -5.84 0.80
C GLU A 234 24.49 -7.00 0.77
N ILE A 235 24.03 -7.45 1.93
CA ILE A 235 23.00 -8.48 1.98
C ILE A 235 21.66 -7.94 1.48
N MET A 236 21.31 -6.68 1.74
CA MET A 236 20.12 -6.06 1.15
C MET A 236 20.17 -6.12 -0.39
N TYR A 237 21.31 -5.73 -0.98
CA TYR A 237 21.51 -5.83 -2.42
C TYR A 237 21.40 -7.28 -2.92
N LYS A 238 22.03 -8.24 -2.22
CA LYS A 238 21.93 -9.67 -2.51
C LYS A 238 20.48 -10.16 -2.49
N ILE A 239 19.71 -9.83 -1.43
CA ILE A 239 18.31 -10.23 -1.29
C ILE A 239 17.48 -9.68 -2.47
N THR A 240 17.68 -8.41 -2.83
CA THR A 240 16.85 -7.80 -3.88
C THR A 240 17.22 -8.25 -5.30
N THR A 241 18.45 -8.73 -5.53
CA THR A 241 18.93 -9.16 -6.86
C THR A 241 18.91 -10.66 -7.10
N GLU A 242 19.22 -11.48 -6.09
CA GLU A 242 19.20 -12.95 -6.17
C GLU A 242 17.83 -13.53 -5.83
N LYS A 243 16.81 -12.68 -5.68
CA LYS A 243 15.44 -13.07 -5.38
C LYS A 243 14.92 -14.06 -6.44
N PRO A 244 14.39 -15.23 -6.03
CA PRO A 244 13.76 -16.14 -6.96
C PRO A 244 12.48 -15.55 -7.58
N GLU A 245 12.15 -16.01 -8.77
CA GLU A 245 10.94 -15.63 -9.48
C GLU A 245 9.70 -16.00 -8.65
N GLY A 246 8.75 -15.07 -8.55
CA GLY A 246 7.53 -15.26 -7.76
C GLY A 246 7.67 -14.95 -6.26
N ALA A 247 8.88 -14.87 -5.71
CA ALA A 247 9.04 -14.49 -4.30
C ALA A 247 8.72 -13.00 -4.11
N ILE A 248 7.94 -12.70 -3.06
CA ILE A 248 7.50 -11.35 -2.71
C ILE A 248 8.20 -10.79 -1.47
N ALA A 249 8.87 -11.65 -0.70
CA ALA A 249 9.64 -11.27 0.48
C ALA A 249 10.85 -12.19 0.68
N GLY A 250 11.87 -11.65 1.33
CA GLY A 250 13.13 -12.33 1.65
C GLY A 250 13.69 -11.82 2.97
N MET A 251 13.86 -12.70 3.95
CA MET A 251 14.33 -12.34 5.29
C MET A 251 15.54 -13.18 5.69
N GLN A 252 16.52 -12.54 6.31
CA GLN A 252 17.64 -13.23 6.96
C GLN A 252 17.50 -13.07 8.48
N GLU A 253 17.16 -14.17 9.17
CA GLU A 253 16.87 -14.14 10.61
C GLU A 253 18.11 -14.06 11.49
N VAL A 254 19.21 -14.67 11.05
CA VAL A 254 20.47 -14.77 11.80
C VAL A 254 21.64 -14.28 10.97
N GLU A 255 22.68 -13.79 11.64
CA GLU A 255 23.92 -13.35 10.99
C GLU A 255 24.50 -14.48 10.13
N ASP A 256 24.86 -14.16 8.88
CA ASP A 256 25.37 -15.11 7.87
C ASP A 256 24.47 -16.34 7.60
N GLY A 257 23.22 -16.31 8.03
CA GLY A 257 22.22 -17.35 7.76
C GLY A 257 21.69 -17.33 6.32
N PRO A 258 20.93 -18.36 5.92
CA PRO A 258 20.23 -18.37 4.64
C PRO A 258 19.18 -17.25 4.57
N ILE A 259 18.85 -16.84 3.36
CA ILE A 259 17.71 -15.95 3.11
C ILE A 259 16.47 -16.85 2.95
N GLU A 260 15.48 -16.62 3.80
CA GLU A 260 14.18 -17.28 3.73
C GLU A 260 13.26 -16.51 2.78
N TRP A 261 12.85 -17.17 1.70
CA TRP A 261 11.98 -16.59 0.69
C TRP A 261 10.52 -16.93 0.94
N SER A 262 9.64 -15.93 0.87
CA SER A 262 8.20 -16.13 0.92
C SER A 262 7.54 -15.79 -0.41
N TYR A 263 6.55 -16.60 -0.78
CA TYR A 263 5.71 -16.47 -1.97
C TYR A 263 4.27 -16.08 -1.62
N GLN A 264 4.00 -15.88 -0.33
CA GLN A 264 2.67 -15.57 0.21
C GLN A 264 2.79 -14.46 1.24
N LEU A 265 1.69 -13.72 1.43
CA LEU A 265 1.60 -12.76 2.52
C LEU A 265 1.53 -13.51 3.86
N PRO A 266 2.14 -12.97 4.94
CA PRO A 266 2.20 -13.64 6.22
C PRO A 266 0.79 -13.85 6.79
N HIS A 267 0.60 -14.91 7.58
CA HIS A 267 -0.70 -15.20 8.21
C HIS A 267 -1.17 -14.09 9.17
N CYS A 268 -0.24 -13.31 9.75
CA CYS A 268 -0.57 -12.17 10.60
C CYS A 268 -1.14 -10.97 9.83
N CYS A 269 -1.05 -10.96 8.49
CA CYS A 269 -1.64 -9.93 7.63
C CYS A 269 -3.16 -9.88 7.76
N GLN A 270 -3.71 -8.67 7.93
CA GLN A 270 -5.13 -8.40 8.12
C GLN A 270 -6.00 -8.60 6.87
N LEU A 271 -5.40 -8.71 5.68
CA LEU A 271 -6.14 -8.92 4.43
C LEU A 271 -6.77 -10.31 4.40
N SER A 272 -7.97 -10.40 3.84
CA SER A 272 -8.67 -11.65 3.58
C SER A 272 -7.94 -12.51 2.56
N GLU A 273 -8.17 -13.81 2.60
CA GLU A 273 -7.57 -14.74 1.64
C GLU A 273 -7.99 -14.43 0.19
N GLY A 274 -9.23 -13.99 -0.01
CA GLY A 274 -9.72 -13.57 -1.31
C GLY A 274 -8.98 -12.37 -1.89
N LEU A 275 -8.55 -11.41 -1.07
CA LEU A 275 -7.71 -10.31 -1.55
C LEU A 275 -6.25 -10.73 -1.71
N LYS A 276 -5.71 -11.53 -0.79
CA LYS A 276 -4.32 -12.04 -0.85
C LYS A 276 -4.06 -12.78 -2.17
N THR A 277 -4.95 -13.69 -2.55
CA THR A 277 -4.84 -14.48 -3.80
C THR A 277 -4.80 -13.62 -5.06
N ARG A 278 -5.42 -12.44 -5.05
CA ARG A 278 -5.38 -11.48 -6.17
C ARG A 278 -4.18 -10.53 -6.11
N LEU A 279 -3.77 -10.13 -4.91
CA LEU A 279 -2.68 -9.17 -4.70
C LEU A 279 -1.29 -9.79 -4.87
N VAL A 280 -1.08 -11.03 -4.40
CA VAL A 280 0.23 -11.70 -4.44
C VAL A 280 0.80 -11.80 -5.86
N PRO A 281 0.03 -12.19 -6.91
CA PRO A 281 0.51 -12.18 -8.29
C PRO A 281 0.98 -10.79 -8.74
N VAL A 282 0.24 -9.73 -8.40
CA VAL A 282 0.62 -8.35 -8.73
C VAL A 282 1.96 -8.00 -8.08
N LEU A 283 2.12 -8.28 -6.78
CA LEU A 283 3.36 -8.03 -6.04
C LEU A 283 4.53 -8.79 -6.64
N ALA A 284 4.35 -10.08 -6.91
CA ALA A 284 5.37 -10.94 -7.49
C ALA A 284 5.88 -10.45 -8.85
N SER A 285 4.99 -9.87 -9.67
CA SER A 285 5.32 -9.40 -11.01
C SER A 285 5.93 -7.99 -11.06
N ILE A 286 5.66 -7.13 -10.08
CA ILE A 286 6.27 -5.78 -10.00
C ILE A 286 7.51 -5.72 -9.10
N LEU A 287 7.64 -6.66 -8.15
CA LEU A 287 8.87 -6.92 -7.41
C LEU A 287 9.78 -7.85 -8.22
N GLU A 288 10.06 -7.50 -9.47
CA GLU A 288 10.92 -8.28 -10.37
C GLU A 288 12.05 -7.40 -10.89
N ALA A 289 13.29 -7.79 -10.58
CA ALA A 289 14.49 -7.05 -10.94
C ALA A 289 14.86 -7.25 -12.42
N ASN A 290 14.47 -8.39 -13.01
CA ASN A 290 14.68 -8.65 -14.42
C ASN A 290 13.64 -7.90 -15.27
N GLN A 291 14.08 -6.89 -16.02
CA GLN A 291 13.22 -6.06 -16.87
C GLN A 291 12.41 -6.85 -17.92
N GLU A 292 12.90 -8.00 -18.40
CA GLU A 292 12.18 -8.82 -19.38
C GLU A 292 11.01 -9.60 -18.76
N LYS A 293 11.07 -9.86 -17.45
CA LYS A 293 10.06 -10.59 -16.68
C LYS A 293 9.12 -9.66 -15.90
N CYS A 294 9.61 -8.48 -15.56
CA CYS A 294 8.85 -7.45 -14.85
C CYS A 294 7.64 -7.01 -15.68
N TRP A 295 6.50 -6.81 -15.02
CA TRP A 295 5.33 -6.25 -15.69
C TRP A 295 5.57 -4.82 -16.16
N GLY A 296 4.98 -4.50 -17.32
CA GLY A 296 4.80 -3.12 -17.73
C GLY A 296 3.60 -2.45 -17.06
N PHE A 297 3.50 -1.12 -17.17
CA PHE A 297 2.40 -0.34 -16.61
C PHE A 297 1.02 -0.78 -17.10
N VAL A 298 0.89 -1.19 -18.38
CA VAL A 298 -0.38 -1.65 -18.94
C VAL A 298 -0.90 -2.89 -18.19
N GLN A 299 -0.04 -3.86 -17.94
CA GLN A 299 -0.39 -5.08 -17.20
C GLN A 299 -0.69 -4.75 -15.74
N PHE A 300 0.13 -3.92 -15.11
CA PHE A 300 -0.07 -3.47 -13.73
C PHE A 300 -1.42 -2.75 -13.55
N PHE A 301 -1.75 -1.80 -14.42
CA PHE A 301 -3.01 -1.07 -14.36
C PHE A 301 -4.20 -1.98 -14.64
N ALA A 302 -4.13 -2.87 -15.62
CA ALA A 302 -5.19 -3.84 -15.87
C ALA A 302 -5.45 -4.72 -14.63
N ALA A 303 -4.41 -5.35 -14.08
CA ALA A 303 -4.55 -6.26 -12.94
C ALA A 303 -5.06 -5.56 -11.67
N THR A 304 -4.57 -4.36 -11.37
CA THR A 304 -5.05 -3.59 -10.20
C THR A 304 -6.46 -3.07 -10.41
N THR A 305 -6.81 -2.67 -11.63
CA THR A 305 -8.17 -2.27 -12.01
C THR A 305 -9.15 -3.43 -11.87
N ASP A 306 -8.74 -4.65 -12.24
CA ASP A 306 -9.56 -5.86 -12.06
C ASP A 306 -9.85 -6.15 -10.58
N ILE A 307 -8.87 -5.94 -9.69
CA ILE A 307 -9.06 -6.05 -8.24
C ILE A 307 -10.08 -5.02 -7.76
N LEU A 308 -9.94 -3.76 -8.18
CA LEU A 308 -10.77 -2.64 -7.73
C LEU A 308 -12.21 -2.69 -8.27
N HIS A 309 -12.46 -3.39 -9.38
CA HIS A 309 -13.80 -3.62 -9.93
C HIS A 309 -14.47 -4.91 -9.46
N CYS A 310 -13.80 -5.68 -8.60
CA CYS A 310 -14.47 -6.81 -7.94
C CYS A 310 -15.51 -6.30 -6.94
N ILE A 311 -16.62 -7.03 -6.85
CA ILE A 311 -17.49 -6.95 -5.68
C ILE A 311 -17.02 -7.94 -4.64
N THR A 312 -17.22 -7.61 -3.38
CA THR A 312 -16.90 -8.48 -2.24
C THR A 312 -18.20 -9.11 -1.73
N VAL A 313 -18.28 -10.43 -1.79
CA VAL A 313 -19.37 -11.21 -1.22
C VAL A 313 -18.88 -11.89 0.06
N HIS A 314 -19.51 -11.57 1.19
CA HIS A 314 -19.16 -12.10 2.49
C HIS A 314 -19.88 -13.42 2.73
N ILE A 315 -19.11 -14.46 3.00
CA ILE A 315 -19.61 -15.82 3.25
C ILE A 315 -19.13 -16.29 4.61
N PHE A 316 -20.00 -16.98 5.33
CA PHE A 316 -19.64 -17.70 6.54
C PHE A 316 -19.91 -19.19 6.37
N SER A 317 -18.85 -20.01 6.36
CA SER A 317 -18.93 -21.46 6.30
C SER A 317 -19.31 -22.01 7.67
N LEU A 318 -20.55 -22.48 7.82
CA LEU A 318 -21.11 -22.83 9.12
C LEU A 318 -20.40 -24.02 9.76
N GLN A 319 -20.11 -25.07 8.98
CA GLN A 319 -19.46 -26.28 9.47
C GLN A 319 -17.97 -26.09 9.76
N GLN A 320 -17.32 -25.18 9.02
CA GLN A 320 -15.90 -24.87 9.21
C GLN A 320 -15.66 -23.76 10.23
N ALA A 321 -16.72 -23.00 10.60
CA ALA A 321 -16.65 -21.83 11.47
C ALA A 321 -15.70 -20.74 10.96
N THR A 322 -15.65 -20.53 9.65
CA THR A 322 -14.73 -19.59 8.98
C THR A 322 -15.49 -18.57 8.14
N ALA A 323 -15.04 -17.31 8.20
CA ALA A 323 -15.50 -16.25 7.32
C ALA A 323 -14.60 -16.12 6.09
N HIS A 324 -15.20 -15.83 4.95
CA HIS A 324 -14.55 -15.73 3.65
C HIS A 324 -15.03 -14.48 2.92
N ASN A 325 -14.11 -13.74 2.32
CA ASN A 325 -14.41 -12.62 1.44
C ASN A 325 -14.16 -13.10 0.01
N ILE A 326 -15.23 -13.29 -0.74
CA ILE A 326 -15.13 -13.70 -2.15
C ILE A 326 -15.06 -12.44 -3.00
N TYR A 327 -13.89 -12.19 -3.58
CA TYR A 327 -13.68 -11.13 -4.56
C TYR A 327 -13.98 -11.68 -5.93
N THR A 328 -15.03 -11.17 -6.57
CA THR A 328 -15.41 -11.61 -7.90
C THR A 328 -15.90 -10.42 -8.74
N PRO A 329 -15.51 -10.30 -10.02
CA PRO A 329 -16.03 -9.27 -10.91
C PRO A 329 -17.56 -9.23 -10.98
N PHE A 330 -18.15 -8.04 -10.98
CA PHE A 330 -19.62 -7.87 -10.98
C PHE A 330 -20.32 -8.56 -12.16
N HIS A 331 -19.64 -8.64 -13.32
CA HIS A 331 -20.16 -9.23 -14.54
C HIS A 331 -20.04 -10.76 -14.59
N ASN A 332 -19.40 -11.39 -13.60
CA ASN A 332 -19.32 -12.85 -13.53
C ASN A 332 -20.69 -13.49 -13.31
N THR A 333 -20.78 -14.76 -13.62
CA THR A 333 -21.93 -15.60 -13.32
C THR A 333 -21.76 -16.27 -11.96
N VAL A 334 -22.87 -16.64 -11.34
CA VAL A 334 -22.92 -17.42 -10.10
C VAL A 334 -22.15 -18.74 -10.22
N SER A 335 -22.08 -19.35 -11.41
CA SER A 335 -21.22 -20.52 -11.64
C SER A 335 -19.76 -20.28 -11.29
N VAL A 336 -19.20 -19.12 -11.65
CA VAL A 336 -17.81 -18.75 -11.32
C VAL A 336 -17.69 -18.46 -9.83
N PHE A 337 -18.70 -17.81 -9.25
CA PHE A 337 -18.76 -17.60 -7.80
C PHE A 337 -18.72 -18.93 -7.02
N PHE A 338 -19.37 -20.00 -7.48
CA PHE A 338 -19.27 -21.32 -6.83
C PHE A 338 -17.86 -21.89 -6.85
N GLU A 339 -17.12 -21.70 -7.95
CA GLU A 339 -15.71 -22.08 -8.06
C GLU A 339 -14.83 -21.23 -7.14
N ASP A 340 -15.07 -19.91 -7.07
CA ASP A 340 -14.37 -19.00 -6.16
C ASP A 340 -14.60 -19.41 -4.67
N VAL A 341 -15.82 -19.85 -4.34
CA VAL A 341 -16.16 -20.38 -3.00
C VAL A 341 -15.44 -21.69 -2.72
N GLN A 342 -15.41 -22.61 -3.70
CA GLN A 342 -14.70 -23.87 -3.58
C GLN A 342 -13.20 -23.64 -3.37
N ALA A 343 -12.60 -22.68 -4.08
CA ALA A 343 -11.18 -22.37 -3.95
C ALA A 343 -10.79 -21.95 -2.52
N GLN A 344 -11.69 -21.27 -1.79
CA GLN A 344 -11.43 -20.83 -0.41
C GLN A 344 -11.89 -21.81 0.67
N THR A 345 -12.94 -22.60 0.40
CA THR A 345 -13.58 -23.47 1.42
C THR A 345 -13.28 -24.96 1.20
N GLY A 346 -12.87 -25.36 0.01
CA GLY A 346 -12.76 -26.76 -0.41
C GLY A 346 -14.10 -27.47 -0.64
N ILE A 347 -15.24 -26.77 -0.50
CA ILE A 347 -16.57 -27.36 -0.68
C ILE A 347 -16.94 -27.30 -2.16
N GLU A 348 -17.14 -28.47 -2.77
CA GLU A 348 -17.54 -28.61 -4.18
C GLU A 348 -18.87 -27.89 -4.50
N PRO A 349 -19.03 -27.24 -5.67
CA PRO A 349 -20.26 -26.55 -6.08
C PRO A 349 -21.54 -27.36 -5.86
N ALA A 350 -21.51 -28.66 -6.16
CA ALA A 350 -22.66 -29.55 -6.00
C ALA A 350 -23.07 -29.80 -4.53
N ALA A 351 -22.16 -29.54 -3.58
CA ALA A 351 -22.40 -29.68 -2.14
C ALA A 351 -22.75 -28.35 -1.46
N GLN A 352 -22.58 -27.21 -2.13
CA GLN A 352 -22.84 -25.88 -1.57
C GLN A 352 -24.36 -25.63 -1.43
N GLN A 353 -24.77 -25.25 -0.22
CA GLN A 353 -26.11 -24.73 0.09
C GLN A 353 -25.97 -23.36 0.75
N TYR A 354 -26.80 -22.42 0.31
CA TYR A 354 -26.72 -21.04 0.75
C TYR A 354 -27.97 -20.64 1.53
N LEU A 355 -27.77 -19.92 2.62
CA LEU A 355 -28.83 -19.23 3.36
C LEU A 355 -28.48 -17.75 3.46
N PHE A 356 -29.48 -16.88 3.38
CA PHE A 356 -29.31 -15.46 3.64
C PHE A 356 -30.44 -14.96 4.54
N GLN A 357 -30.07 -14.31 5.65
CA GLN A 357 -31.03 -13.82 6.66
C GLN A 357 -32.04 -14.88 7.13
N GLY A 358 -31.59 -16.13 7.25
CA GLY A 358 -32.39 -17.25 7.74
C GLY A 358 -33.25 -17.96 6.70
N HIS A 359 -33.18 -17.56 5.43
CA HIS A 359 -33.94 -18.18 4.35
C HIS A 359 -33.03 -18.88 3.31
N PRO A 360 -33.48 -20.00 2.71
CA PRO A 360 -32.78 -20.62 1.59
C PRO A 360 -32.56 -19.64 0.44
N LEU A 361 -31.31 -19.46 0.05
CA LEU A 361 -30.91 -18.65 -1.10
C LEU A 361 -30.66 -19.57 -2.30
N ILE A 362 -31.62 -19.61 -3.23
CA ILE A 362 -31.50 -20.40 -4.47
C ILE A 362 -30.73 -19.56 -5.48
N LEU A 363 -29.58 -20.08 -5.91
CA LEU A 363 -28.68 -19.40 -6.84
C LEU A 363 -28.60 -20.20 -8.15
N GLU A 364 -29.09 -19.61 -9.24
CA GLU A 364 -29.03 -20.21 -10.58
C GLU A 364 -27.64 -19.96 -11.20
N PRO A 365 -26.96 -20.97 -11.78
CA PRO A 365 -25.59 -20.81 -12.31
C PRO A 365 -25.43 -19.70 -13.35
N SER A 366 -26.47 -19.39 -14.13
CA SER A 366 -26.49 -18.36 -15.17
C SER A 366 -26.74 -16.94 -14.65
N MET A 367 -27.17 -16.79 -13.39
CA MET A 367 -27.41 -15.51 -12.74
C MET A 367 -26.11 -14.71 -12.65
N LYS A 368 -26.18 -13.40 -12.79
CA LYS A 368 -25.02 -12.50 -12.56
C LYS A 368 -24.80 -12.28 -11.07
N VAL A 369 -23.53 -12.23 -10.65
CA VAL A 369 -23.16 -12.02 -9.24
C VAL A 369 -23.66 -10.65 -8.72
N GLU A 370 -23.74 -9.63 -9.58
CA GLU A 370 -24.32 -8.33 -9.20
C GLU A 370 -25.75 -8.40 -8.64
N ASN A 371 -26.49 -9.47 -8.95
CA ASN A 371 -27.85 -9.69 -8.46
C ASN A 371 -27.90 -10.47 -7.13
N LEU A 372 -26.75 -10.87 -6.57
CA LEU A 372 -26.70 -11.47 -5.23
C LEU A 372 -27.17 -10.47 -4.17
N PRO A 373 -27.73 -10.94 -3.05
CA PRO A 373 -28.12 -10.04 -1.97
C PRO A 373 -26.89 -9.26 -1.45
N PRO A 374 -27.07 -7.99 -1.05
CA PRO A 374 -25.99 -7.22 -0.47
C PRO A 374 -25.55 -7.86 0.85
N THR A 375 -24.25 -8.10 0.99
CA THR A 375 -23.67 -8.75 2.17
C THR A 375 -22.75 -7.79 2.92
N THR A 376 -22.66 -7.99 4.23
CA THR A 376 -21.62 -7.37 5.04
C THR A 376 -20.96 -8.45 5.91
N PRO A 377 -19.82 -8.17 6.57
CA PRO A 377 -19.26 -9.10 7.52
C PRO A 377 -20.26 -9.50 8.63
N ASP A 378 -21.18 -8.61 9.02
CA ASP A 378 -22.21 -8.86 10.05
C ASP A 378 -23.45 -9.58 9.50
N HIS A 379 -23.70 -9.45 8.20
CA HIS A 379 -24.81 -10.13 7.51
C HIS A 379 -24.27 -10.90 6.29
N PRO A 380 -23.46 -11.96 6.51
CA PRO A 380 -22.93 -12.76 5.42
C PRO A 380 -23.98 -13.73 4.87
N ILE A 381 -23.72 -14.26 3.68
CA ILE A 381 -24.39 -15.48 3.21
C ILE A 381 -23.82 -16.66 4.00
N ILE A 382 -24.68 -17.48 4.60
CA ILE A 382 -24.26 -18.69 5.30
C ILE A 382 -24.11 -19.82 4.29
N LEU A 383 -22.95 -20.47 4.29
CA LEU A 383 -22.65 -21.65 3.48
C LEU A 383 -22.74 -22.91 4.33
N ILE A 384 -23.44 -23.91 3.81
CA ILE A 384 -23.57 -25.25 4.39
C ILE A 384 -23.21 -26.27 3.31
N SER A 385 -22.33 -27.21 3.63
CA SER A 385 -22.02 -28.39 2.82
C SER A 385 -23.07 -29.49 3.08
N ARG A 386 -23.60 -30.08 2.01
CA ARG A 386 -24.42 -31.30 2.09
C ARG A 386 -23.64 -32.53 2.57
N LYS A 387 -22.31 -32.45 2.60
CA LYS A 387 -21.41 -33.52 3.03
C LYS A 387 -20.85 -33.19 4.42
N PRO A 388 -20.46 -34.21 5.21
CA PRO A 388 -19.77 -33.98 6.47
C PRO A 388 -18.39 -33.36 6.21
N GLU A 389 -18.18 -32.14 6.73
CA GLU A 389 -16.90 -31.43 6.67
C GLU A 389 -16.11 -31.61 7.97
N LYS A 390 -14.78 -31.57 7.88
CA LYS A 390 -13.93 -31.49 9.07
C LYS A 390 -14.00 -30.08 9.63
N LEU A 391 -14.06 -29.95 10.96
CA LEU A 391 -13.78 -28.68 11.61
C LEU A 391 -12.37 -28.26 11.24
N VAL A 392 -12.24 -27.12 10.55
CA VAL A 392 -10.96 -26.48 10.30
C VAL A 392 -10.57 -25.78 11.59
N ALA A 393 -9.42 -26.14 12.17
CA ALA A 393 -8.87 -25.37 13.28
C ALA A 393 -8.67 -23.92 12.82
N HIS A 394 -9.13 -22.94 13.61
CA HIS A 394 -9.08 -21.54 13.21
C HIS A 394 -7.67 -21.15 12.72
N PRO A 395 -7.55 -20.34 11.65
CA PRO A 395 -6.26 -20.00 11.05
C PRO A 395 -5.40 -19.08 11.95
N TYR A 396 -5.94 -18.62 13.08
CA TYR A 396 -5.23 -17.75 14.01
C TYR A 396 -4.12 -18.52 14.73
N ARG A 397 -2.88 -18.34 14.27
CA ARG A 397 -1.67 -18.73 14.99
C ARG A 397 -1.24 -17.61 15.94
N GLU A 398 -0.58 -17.99 17.03
CA GLU A 398 0.03 -17.00 17.92
C GLU A 398 0.96 -16.07 17.13
N PRO A 399 0.99 -14.76 17.43
CA PRO A 399 1.89 -13.80 16.78
C PRO A 399 3.38 -14.11 16.99
N SER A 400 3.71 -15.08 17.86
CA SER A 400 5.07 -15.47 18.26
C SER A 400 5.94 -15.98 17.10
N HIS A 401 5.37 -16.24 15.92
CA HIS A 401 6.12 -16.60 14.70
C HIS A 401 6.26 -15.46 13.67
N CYS A 402 5.61 -14.30 13.86
CA CYS A 402 5.93 -13.10 13.07
C CYS A 402 7.09 -12.37 13.78
N VAL A 403 8.32 -12.86 13.55
CA VAL A 403 9.56 -12.33 14.13
C VAL A 403 9.79 -10.90 13.63
N LEU A 404 9.39 -9.89 14.42
CA LEU A 404 9.74 -8.50 14.19
C LEU A 404 11.08 -8.20 14.84
N LEU A 405 12.10 -7.96 14.01
CA LEU A 405 13.42 -7.51 14.48
C LEU A 405 13.30 -6.17 15.21
N PHE A 406 13.91 -6.16 16.40
CA PHE A 406 14.10 -5.06 17.33
C PHE A 406 14.20 -3.67 16.69
N LEU A 407 13.25 -2.78 17.01
CA LEU A 407 13.50 -1.33 17.16
C LEU A 407 12.41 -0.56 17.93
N PHE A 408 11.23 -1.12 18.18
CA PHE A 408 10.20 -0.44 18.99
C PHE A 408 9.41 -1.43 19.85
N LEU A 409 9.99 -1.88 20.96
CA LEU A 409 9.39 -2.87 21.87
C LEU A 409 7.94 -2.48 22.25
N LEU A 410 7.70 -1.19 22.52
CA LEU A 410 6.37 -0.66 22.86
C LEU A 410 5.37 -0.72 21.70
N LYS A 411 5.77 -0.33 20.48
CA LYS A 411 4.89 -0.43 19.29
C LYS A 411 4.50 -1.88 19.03
N ILE A 412 5.47 -2.79 19.12
CA ILE A 412 5.25 -4.22 18.90
C ILE A 412 4.32 -4.79 19.97
N ILE A 413 4.56 -4.50 21.26
CA ILE A 413 3.70 -4.98 22.35
C ILE A 413 2.27 -4.48 22.17
N VAL A 414 2.09 -3.18 21.93
CA VAL A 414 0.76 -2.59 21.73
C VAL A 414 0.10 -3.15 20.47
N GLY A 415 0.83 -3.29 19.36
CA GLY A 415 0.33 -3.92 18.14
C GLY A 415 -0.08 -5.38 18.32
N VAL A 416 0.68 -6.16 19.10
CA VAL A 416 0.32 -7.54 19.48
C VAL A 416 -0.98 -7.55 20.29
N ILE A 417 -1.17 -6.62 21.22
CA ILE A 417 -2.42 -6.48 21.98
C ILE A 417 -3.59 -6.15 21.04
N HIS A 418 -3.41 -5.22 20.09
CA HIS A 418 -4.44 -4.91 19.10
C HIS A 418 -4.78 -6.12 18.22
N GLN A 419 -3.77 -6.89 17.80
CA GLN A 419 -3.99 -8.13 17.05
C GLN A 419 -4.83 -9.13 17.86
N TYR A 420 -4.48 -9.37 19.13
CA TYR A 420 -5.27 -10.25 20.00
C TYR A 420 -6.71 -9.74 20.20
N LEU A 421 -6.89 -8.44 20.37
CA LEU A 421 -8.22 -7.83 20.48
C LEU A 421 -9.04 -8.02 19.21
N GLN A 422 -8.42 -7.86 18.03
CA GLN A 422 -9.07 -8.11 16.74
C GLN A 422 -9.48 -9.58 16.60
N ILE A 423 -8.59 -10.51 16.94
CA ILE A 423 -8.88 -11.95 16.94
C ILE A 423 -10.04 -12.27 17.88
N ALA A 424 -10.03 -11.73 19.11
CA ALA A 424 -11.08 -11.95 20.09
C ALA A 424 -12.45 -11.44 19.59
N ARG A 425 -12.49 -10.27 18.96
CA ARG A 425 -13.72 -9.72 18.34
C ARG A 425 -14.22 -10.62 17.20
N SER A 426 -13.33 -11.09 16.33
CA SER A 426 -13.69 -12.04 15.26
C SER A 426 -14.25 -13.35 15.80
N LEU A 427 -13.63 -13.91 16.85
CA LEU A 427 -14.12 -15.15 17.49
C LEU A 427 -15.49 -14.96 18.13
N GLN A 428 -15.73 -13.83 18.81
CA GLN A 428 -17.04 -13.50 19.35
C GLN A 428 -18.09 -13.44 18.23
N LYS A 429 -17.77 -12.75 17.14
CA LYS A 429 -18.65 -12.62 15.98
C LYS A 429 -18.95 -13.96 15.32
N PHE A 430 -17.95 -14.82 15.16
CA PHE A 430 -18.14 -16.15 14.59
C PHE A 430 -19.06 -16.99 15.47
N ARG A 431 -18.95 -16.89 16.80
CA ARG A 431 -19.89 -17.54 17.72
C ARG A 431 -21.32 -17.06 17.50
N GLU A 432 -21.54 -15.76 17.33
CA GLU A 432 -22.87 -15.20 17.06
C GLU A 432 -23.44 -15.68 15.72
N LEU A 433 -22.63 -15.66 14.66
CA LEU A 433 -23.00 -16.18 13.33
C LEU A 433 -23.31 -17.69 13.34
N ILE A 434 -22.55 -18.48 14.11
CA ILE A 434 -22.81 -19.90 14.30
C ILE A 434 -24.18 -20.10 14.94
N LEU A 435 -24.47 -19.38 16.02
CA LEU A 435 -25.77 -19.49 16.70
C LEU A 435 -26.91 -19.13 15.74
N GLN A 436 -26.79 -18.00 15.02
CA GLN A 436 -27.80 -17.56 14.06
C GLN A 436 -27.98 -18.57 12.91
N GLY A 437 -26.90 -19.12 12.37
CA GLY A 437 -26.92 -20.14 11.32
C GLY A 437 -27.59 -21.43 11.77
N PHE A 438 -27.29 -21.93 12.97
CA PHE A 438 -27.94 -23.13 13.52
C PHE A 438 -29.44 -22.92 13.76
N TYR A 439 -29.85 -21.78 14.32
CA TYR A 439 -31.27 -21.47 14.52
C TYR A 439 -32.05 -21.33 13.22
N SER A 440 -31.38 -20.91 12.14
CA SER A 440 -32.01 -20.77 10.83
C SER A 440 -32.10 -22.09 10.06
N TYR A 441 -31.21 -23.04 10.37
CA TYR A 441 -31.15 -24.34 9.72
C TYR A 441 -32.09 -25.38 10.36
N MET A 442 -32.27 -25.32 11.69
CA MET A 442 -33.32 -26.07 12.39
C MET A 442 -34.70 -25.52 12.05
#